data_AF-A0A820ZBU7-F1
#
_entry.id   AF-A0A820ZBU7-F1
#
_cell.length_a   1.000
_cell.length_b   1.000
_cell.length_c   1.000
_cell.angle_alpha   90.00
_cell.angle_beta   90.00
_cell.angle_gamma   90.00
#
_symmetry.space_group_name_H-M   'P 1'
#
loop_
_entity.id
_entity.type
_entity.pdbx_description
1 polymer ?
#
loop_
_entity_poly.entity_id
_entity_poly.type
_entity_poly.pdbx_seq_one_letter_code
_entity_poly.pdbx_strand_id
1 'polypeptide(L)' 'DKQRADPHYEINDLVLIKIHGTKTKLDPKYSITPKVIIKKQHSIYWVKDEATQVESRVHINDIRPIFISKTM' A
#
# COMPACT_ATOMS: atom_id res chain seq x y z
N ASP A 1 -24.51 -2.19 3.87
CA ASP A 1 -23.54 -1.85 2.81
C ASP A 1 -23.35 -0.34 2.75
N LYS A 2 -22.59 0.28 3.67
CA LYS A 2 -22.58 1.77 3.83
C LYS A 2 -21.33 2.38 4.48
N GLN A 3 -20.20 1.69 4.46
CA GLN A 3 -18.92 2.23 4.98
C GLN A 3 -17.74 1.78 4.12
N ARG A 4 -17.84 1.93 2.79
CA ARG A 4 -16.60 2.06 2.02
C ARG A 4 -16.07 3.45 2.37
N ALA A 5 -15.16 3.52 3.33
CA ALA A 5 -14.29 4.68 3.42
C ALA A 5 -13.60 4.78 2.06
N ASP A 6 -13.87 5.82 1.28
CA ASP A 6 -13.15 6.12 0.05
C ASP A 6 -11.71 6.48 0.45
N PRO A 7 -10.76 5.53 0.47
CA PRO A 7 -9.48 5.74 1.10
C PRO A 7 -8.65 6.58 0.14
N HIS A 8 -8.49 7.85 0.43
CA HIS A 8 -7.60 8.72 -0.33
C HIS A 8 -6.24 8.71 0.33
N TYR A 9 -5.20 8.39 -0.44
CA TYR A 9 -3.84 8.39 0.03
C TYR A 9 -3.07 9.56 -0.56
N GLU A 10 -2.13 10.09 0.20
CA GLU A 10 -1.32 11.22 -0.18
C GLU A 10 0.06 10.80 -0.70
N ILE A 11 0.71 11.71 -1.44
CA ILE A 11 2.09 11.49 -1.89
C ILE A 11 2.98 11.53 -0.64
N ASN A 12 3.97 10.64 -0.59
CA ASN A 12 4.86 10.36 0.54
C ASN A 12 4.24 9.52 1.67
N ASP A 13 3.01 9.04 1.53
CA ASP A 13 2.44 8.09 2.50
C ASP A 13 3.14 6.72 2.41
N LEU A 14 3.42 6.14 3.58
CA LEU A 14 3.94 4.79 3.72
C LEU A 14 2.79 3.77 3.74
N VAL A 15 2.81 2.87 2.77
CA VAL A 15 1.76 1.88 2.56
C VAL A 15 2.33 0.49 2.29
N LEU A 16 1.56 -0.53 2.64
CA LEU A 16 1.83 -1.92 2.28
C LEU A 16 0.96 -2.31 1.10
N ILE A 17 1.54 -3.06 0.17
CA ILE A 17 0.81 -3.61 -0.98
C ILE A 17 0.40 -5.05 -0.74
N LYS A 18 -0.74 -5.46 -1.27
CA LYS A 18 -1.18 -6.85 -1.23
C LYS A 18 -0.28 -7.69 -2.14
N ILE A 19 0.20 -8.83 -1.64
CA ILE A 19 0.97 -9.78 -2.44
C ILE A 19 -0.01 -10.60 -3.29
N HIS A 20 0.21 -10.67 -4.60
CA HIS A 20 -0.57 -11.52 -5.51
C HIS A 20 0.35 -12.66 -5.99
N GLY A 21 0.01 -13.91 -5.65
CA GLY A 21 0.84 -15.08 -5.95
C GLY A 21 0.33 -16.35 -5.27
N THR A 22 1.03 -17.48 -5.50
CA THR A 22 0.78 -18.76 -4.83
C THR A 22 1.09 -18.63 -3.34
N LYS A 23 0.03 -18.47 -2.54
CA LYS A 23 0.12 -18.36 -1.08
C LYS A 23 -0.22 -19.70 -0.44
N THR A 24 0.61 -20.14 0.50
CA THR A 24 0.23 -21.14 1.49
C THR A 24 -0.60 -20.48 2.59
N LYS A 25 -1.27 -21.28 3.45
CA LYS A 25 -2.18 -20.75 4.48
C LYS A 25 -1.51 -19.80 5.49
N LEU A 26 -0.19 -19.85 5.61
CA LEU A 26 0.60 -19.07 6.57
C LEU A 26 1.27 -17.84 5.93
N ASP A 27 1.16 -17.65 4.62
CA ASP A 27 1.81 -16.54 3.93
C ASP A 27 1.13 -15.20 4.21
N PRO A 28 1.90 -14.10 4.37
CA PRO A 28 1.35 -12.80 4.65
C PRO A 28 0.49 -12.29 3.49
N LYS A 29 -0.64 -11.66 3.84
CA LYS A 29 -1.56 -11.11 2.83
C LYS A 29 -0.96 -9.88 2.11
N TYR A 30 -0.17 -9.09 2.82
CA TYR A 30 0.47 -7.85 2.37
C TYR A 30 2.00 -7.98 2.41
N SER A 31 2.69 -7.11 1.68
CA SER A 31 4.14 -6.94 1.72
C SER A 31 4.58 -6.69 3.15
N ILE A 32 5.76 -7.19 3.51
CA ILE A 32 6.41 -6.90 4.77
C ILE A 32 7.17 -5.57 4.67
N THR A 33 7.62 -5.21 3.46
CA THR A 33 8.32 -3.95 3.20
C THR A 33 7.32 -2.82 2.95
N PRO A 34 7.47 -1.68 3.66
CA PRO A 34 6.73 -0.47 3.37
C PRO A 34 7.16 0.10 2.02
N LYS A 35 6.20 0.68 1.30
CA LYS A 35 6.43 1.39 0.05
C LYS A 35 5.84 2.79 0.16
N VAL A 36 6.50 3.75 -0.48
CA VAL A 36 6.11 5.16 -0.46
C VAL A 36 5.26 5.47 -1.70
N ILE A 37 4.15 6.17 -1.54
CA ILE A 37 3.38 6.67 -2.68
C ILE A 37 4.14 7.82 -3.34
N ILE A 38 4.59 7.62 -4.58
CA ILE A 38 5.29 8.65 -5.37
C ILE A 38 4.35 9.44 -6.27
N LYS A 39 3.23 8.84 -6.67
CA LYS A 39 2.24 9.47 -7.55
C LYS A 39 0.85 8.96 -7.23
N LYS A 40 -0.09 9.89 -7.11
CA LYS A 40 -1.52 9.60 -6.91
C LYS A 40 -2.31 9.86 -8.18
N GLN A 41 -3.11 8.88 -8.59
CA GLN A 41 -4.17 9.05 -9.60
C GLN A 41 -5.36 8.24 -9.13
N HIS A 42 -6.45 8.86 -8.70
CA HIS A 42 -7.47 8.14 -7.95
C HIS A 42 -7.94 6.81 -8.64
N SER A 43 -8.10 5.81 -7.76
CA SER A 43 -8.10 4.35 -7.93
C SER A 43 -6.75 3.65 -8.14
N ILE A 44 -5.72 4.34 -8.65
CA ILE A 44 -4.41 3.78 -8.97
C ILE A 44 -3.27 4.63 -8.39
N TYR A 45 -2.44 4.03 -7.55
CA TYR A 45 -1.28 4.71 -6.98
C TYR A 45 0.00 4.08 -7.50
N TRP A 46 1.02 4.90 -7.69
CA TRP A 46 2.38 4.43 -7.90
C TRP A 46 3.07 4.45 -6.56
N VAL A 47 3.52 3.28 -6.16
CA VAL A 47 4.32 3.10 -4.96
C VAL A 47 5.74 2.79 -5.37
N LYS A 48 6.69 3.26 -4.58
CA LYS A 48 8.10 2.99 -4.74
C LYS A 48 8.61 2.31 -3.49
N ASP A 49 9.32 1.21 -3.70
CA ASP A 49 10.07 0.56 -2.64
C ASP A 49 11.37 1.32 -2.40
N GLU A 50 11.62 1.80 -1.18
CA GLU A 50 12.84 2.57 -0.89
C GLU A 50 14.10 1.69 -0.97
N ALA A 51 14.00 0.41 -0.58
CA ALA A 51 15.14 -0.50 -0.53
C ALA A 51 15.56 -0.97 -1.93
N THR A 52 14.59 -1.29 -2.78
CA THR A 52 14.87 -1.81 -4.13
C THR A 52 14.76 -0.76 -5.23
N GLN A 53 14.30 0.46 -4.90
CA GLN A 53 13.98 1.54 -5.85
C GLN A 53 12.96 1.14 -6.94
N VAL A 54 12.28 0.00 -6.77
CA VAL A 54 11.31 -0.51 -7.74
C VAL A 54 10.01 0.25 -7.62
N GLU A 55 9.54 0.74 -8.76
CA GLU A 55 8.25 1.39 -8.91
C GLU A 55 7.19 0.34 -9.26
N SER A 56 6.01 0.46 -8.65
CA SER A 56 4.91 -0.47 -8.87
C SER A 56 3.59 0.27 -8.91
N ARG A 57 2.73 -0.12 -9.84
CA ARG A 57 1.38 0.41 -9.98
C ARG A 57 0.41 -0.50 -9.24
N VAL A 58 -0.34 0.05 -8.28
CA VAL A 58 -1.27 -0.70 -7.42
C VAL A 58 -2.62 -0.02 -7.32
N HIS A 59 -3.66 -0.85 -7.24
CA HIS A 59 -5.03 -0.39 -7.04
C HIS A 59 -5.28 -0.05 -5.57
N ILE A 60 -6.12 0.95 -5.31
CA ILE A 60 -6.51 1.42 -3.97
C ILE A 60 -6.94 0.30 -3.02
N ASN A 61 -7.62 -0.73 -3.54
CA ASN A 61 -8.09 -1.90 -2.78
C ASN A 61 -6.97 -2.84 -2.31
N ASP A 62 -5.81 -2.80 -2.98
CA ASP A 62 -4.65 -3.61 -2.64
C ASP A 62 -3.65 -2.85 -1.78
N ILE A 63 -3.97 -1.62 -1.40
CA ILE A 63 -3.14 -0.75 -0.56
C ILE A 63 -3.65 -0.81 0.87
N ARG A 64 -2.73 -0.89 1.82
CA ARG A 64 -3.01 -0.76 3.25
C ARG A 64 -2.11 0.32 3.86
N PRO A 65 -2.67 1.37 4.46
CA PRO A 65 -1.87 2.41 5.09
C PRO A 65 -1.17 1.87 6.33
N ILE A 66 0.07 2.32 6.55
CA ILE A 66 0.80 2.06 7.79
C ILE A 66 0.54 3.26 8.69
N PHE A 67 -0.32 3.07 9.68
CA PHE A 67 -0.46 4.03 10.76
C PHE A 67 0.77 3.89 11.65
N ILE A 68 1.83 4.64 11.34
CA ILE A 68 2.86 4.92 12.33
C ILE A 68 2.16 5.82 13.32
N SER A 69 1.72 5.25 14.45
CA SER A 69 1.31 6.05 15.60
C SER A 69 2.49 6.95 15.90
N LYS A 70 2.38 8.23 15.53
CA LYS A 70 3.29 9.26 16.00
C LYS A 70 3.00 9.35 17.50
N THR A 71 3.67 8.50 18.28
CA THR A 71 3.75 8.68 19.73
C THR A 71 4.51 9.98 19.91
N MET A 72 3.74 11.06 20.08
CA MET A 72 4.25 12.34 20.58
C MET A 72 4.71 12.16 22.01
#